data_AF-H2LT72-F1
#
_entry.id   AF-H2LT72-F1
#
_cell.length_a   1.000
_cell.length_b   1.000
_cell.length_c   1.000
_cell.angle_alpha   90.00
_cell.angle_beta   90.00
_cell.angle_gamma   90.00
#
_symmetry.space_group_name_H-M   'P 1'
#
loop_
_entity.id
_entity.type
_entity.pdbx_description
1 polymer ?
#
loop_
_entity_poly.entity_id
_entity_poly.type
_entity_poly.pdbx_seq_one_letter_code
_entity_poly.pdbx_strand_id
1 'polypeptide(L)'
;EKLQTLLPSAKGLLAHTPIVSGQEYLKCEVSVDDECTFTEEEDDLEETVNAVQGHSGATAGAISVTSSNTPKSPPVVDFVRNFLFNAGMSDTLHCFQTEWYEMIQKRLVDEDRVDLVPDVYFQNQRLESELESARLETEESRRTASAAAGALERLQRAADVERLRLKRLIQENKILSEECRKLRMKCEKLQPTVQQRMNEKHLAARKELLWVTAEKDKSILQPQVAQQRSSSAESNKTNPRSGVNFREKHVGPIRKQCKVKMKNRWIRLMR
;
A
#
# COMPACT_ATOMS: atom_id res chain seq x y z
N GLU A 1 47.57 8.51 34.83
CA GLU A 1 46.21 8.95 35.19
C GLU A 1 45.89 10.24 34.47
N LYS A 2 44.63 10.42 34.07
CA LYS A 2 44.07 11.55 33.31
C LYS A 2 44.39 11.56 31.82
N LEU A 3 43.49 10.95 31.04
CA LEU A 3 42.70 11.64 30.00
C LEU A 3 41.63 10.64 29.52
N GLN A 4 40.65 10.39 30.38
CA GLN A 4 39.48 9.57 30.06
C GLN A 4 38.23 10.32 30.45
N THR A 5 37.86 11.28 29.62
CA THR A 5 36.54 11.92 29.60
C THR A 5 36.46 12.69 28.29
N LEU A 6 35.70 12.18 27.31
CA LEU A 6 34.87 12.93 26.36
C LEU A 6 34.37 11.94 25.30
N LEU A 7 33.44 11.08 25.72
CA LEU A 7 32.58 10.31 24.83
C LEU A 7 31.16 10.42 25.43
N PRO A 8 30.24 11.16 24.82
CA PRO A 8 28.85 11.09 25.17
C PRO A 8 28.29 9.74 24.68
N SER A 9 28.07 8.86 25.66
CA SER A 9 27.10 7.77 25.69
C SER A 9 26.28 7.52 24.41
N ALA A 10 26.74 6.61 23.56
CA ALA A 10 25.92 5.94 22.54
C ALA A 10 25.18 4.73 23.14
N LYS A 11 24.51 4.93 24.28
CA LYS A 11 23.62 3.95 24.92
C LYS A 11 22.31 4.66 25.28
N GLY A 12 21.49 4.90 24.26
CA GLY A 12 20.24 5.63 24.45
C GLY A 12 19.43 5.84 23.18
N LEU A 13 19.36 4.85 22.29
CA LEU A 13 18.42 4.85 21.15
C LEU A 13 18.03 3.41 20.80
N LEU A 14 17.62 2.65 21.81
CA LEU A 14 16.85 1.42 21.62
C LEU A 14 15.86 1.29 22.79
N ALA A 15 15.09 2.36 23.01
CA ALA A 15 14.07 2.41 24.04
C ALA A 15 12.71 2.51 23.34
N HIS A 16 12.05 1.35 23.30
CA HIS A 16 10.60 1.20 23.22
C HIS A 16 9.93 1.74 21.94
N THR A 17 9.81 0.87 20.94
CA THR A 17 8.53 0.77 20.23
C THR A 17 7.48 0.33 21.24
N PRO A 18 6.49 1.16 21.62
CA PRO A 18 5.32 0.62 22.28
C PRO A 18 4.56 -0.11 21.18
N ILE A 19 4.52 -1.43 21.28
CA ILE A 19 3.39 -2.20 20.74
C ILE A 19 2.17 -1.61 21.45
N VAL A 20 1.47 -0.68 20.78
CA VAL A 20 0.22 -0.12 21.28
C VAL A 20 -0.83 -1.21 21.13
N SER A 21 -0.80 -2.11 22.11
CA SER A 21 -1.88 -3.00 22.45
C SER A 21 -3.09 -2.14 22.84
N GLY A 22 -4.12 -2.23 22.02
CA GLY A 22 -5.51 -2.35 22.48
C GLY A 22 -6.09 -1.17 23.25
N GLN A 23 -7.04 -0.50 22.56
CA GLN A 23 -8.18 0.19 23.17
C GLN A 23 -7.86 1.39 24.08
N GLU A 24 -7.67 2.54 23.43
CA GLU A 24 -8.23 3.77 23.99
C GLU A 24 -9.12 4.41 22.94
N TYR A 25 -10.42 4.12 23.06
CA TYR A 25 -11.47 4.75 22.28
C TYR A 25 -11.60 6.20 22.73
N LEU A 26 -10.86 7.13 22.12
CA LEU A 26 -11.23 8.53 22.18
C LEU A 26 -12.51 8.73 21.35
N LYS A 27 -13.62 8.92 22.05
CA LYS A 27 -14.84 9.51 21.50
C LYS A 27 -14.54 10.99 21.24
N CYS A 28 -14.07 11.30 20.03
CA CYS A 28 -14.04 12.67 19.55
C CYS A 28 -15.39 12.96 18.88
N GLU A 29 -16.24 13.73 19.56
CA GLU A 29 -17.29 14.51 18.90
C GLU A 29 -16.56 15.64 18.18
N VAL A 30 -16.31 15.48 16.88
CA VAL A 30 -15.88 16.58 16.01
C VAL A 30 -17.02 16.89 15.06
N SER A 31 -17.44 18.13 15.19
CA SER A 31 -18.40 18.88 14.39
C SER A 31 -18.17 18.69 12.90
N VAL A 32 -19.26 18.70 12.15
CA VAL A 32 -19.30 18.73 10.69
C VAL A 32 -18.82 20.12 10.23
N ASP A 33 -17.52 20.34 10.20
CA ASP A 33 -16.87 21.43 9.45
C ASP A 33 -15.36 21.21 9.52
N ASP A 34 -14.86 20.40 8.60
CA ASP A 34 -13.49 20.48 8.12
C ASP A 34 -13.51 19.72 6.78
N GLU A 35 -13.95 20.43 5.74
CA GLU A 35 -13.58 20.12 4.36
C GLU A 35 -12.06 20.26 4.25
N CYS A 36 -11.35 19.23 4.73
CA CYS A 36 -9.94 19.04 4.41
C CYS A 36 -9.90 18.66 2.94
N THR A 37 -9.71 19.67 2.09
CA THR A 37 -9.32 19.52 0.68
C THR A 37 -8.09 18.62 0.62
N PHE A 38 -8.32 17.37 0.23
CA PHE A 38 -7.29 16.39 -0.10
C PHE A 38 -6.66 16.85 -1.42
N THR A 39 -5.55 17.58 -1.35
CA THR A 39 -4.74 17.86 -2.53
C THR A 39 -3.92 16.62 -2.86
N GLU A 40 -3.93 16.28 -4.14
CA GLU A 40 -3.37 15.10 -4.80
C GLU A 40 -1.83 15.03 -4.67
N GLU A 41 -1.30 14.89 -3.46
CA GLU A 41 0.15 14.76 -3.19
C GLU A 41 0.58 13.29 -3.10
N GLU A 42 -0.31 12.34 -3.42
CA GLU A 42 -0.05 10.89 -3.34
C GLU A 42 0.85 10.37 -4.49
N ASP A 43 0.95 11.10 -5.61
CA ASP A 43 1.77 10.72 -6.79
C ASP A 43 3.26 11.12 -6.69
N ASP A 44 3.67 11.92 -5.70
CA ASP A 44 5.07 12.42 -5.56
C ASP A 44 5.99 11.49 -4.73
N LEU A 45 5.44 10.46 -4.08
CA LEU A 45 6.22 9.59 -3.20
C LEU A 45 7.19 8.67 -3.96
N GLU A 46 6.79 8.12 -5.10
CA GLU A 46 7.63 7.21 -5.88
C GLU A 46 8.78 7.95 -6.61
N GLU A 47 8.52 9.19 -7.04
CA GLU A 47 9.54 10.07 -7.61
C GLU A 47 10.61 10.45 -6.56
N THR A 48 10.19 10.76 -5.32
CA THR A 48 11.14 11.10 -4.24
C THR A 48 12.01 9.92 -3.80
N VAL A 49 11.49 8.68 -3.77
CA VAL A 49 12.29 7.48 -3.48
C VAL A 49 13.32 7.24 -4.58
N ASN A 50 12.94 7.42 -5.85
CA ASN A 50 13.84 7.27 -6.99
C ASN A 50 14.94 8.34 -7.02
N ALA A 51 14.62 9.59 -6.66
CA ALA A 51 15.59 10.68 -6.56
C ALA A 51 16.68 10.43 -5.49
N VAL A 52 16.30 9.83 -4.36
CA VAL A 52 17.23 9.45 -3.28
C VAL A 52 18.10 8.26 -3.67
N GLN A 53 17.55 7.29 -4.40
CA GLN A 53 18.28 6.10 -4.85
C GLN A 53 19.28 6.40 -5.99
N GLY A 54 18.98 7.38 -6.85
CA GLY A 54 19.76 7.70 -8.06
C GLY A 54 21.12 8.37 -7.84
N HIS A 55 21.44 8.84 -6.64
CA HIS A 55 22.69 9.57 -6.35
C HIS A 55 23.86 8.67 -5.89
N SER A 56 23.67 7.36 -5.74
CA SER A 56 24.71 6.44 -5.23
C SER A 56 25.62 5.83 -6.33
N GLY A 57 25.57 6.32 -7.57
CA GLY A 57 26.08 5.59 -8.73
C GLY A 57 27.08 6.28 -9.65
N ALA A 58 27.53 7.52 -9.38
CA ALA A 58 28.23 8.30 -10.41
C ALA A 58 29.44 9.13 -9.92
N THR A 59 30.41 8.51 -9.26
CA THR A 59 31.76 9.12 -9.09
C THR A 59 32.87 8.06 -9.12
N ALA A 60 32.91 7.26 -10.20
CA ALA A 60 34.08 6.43 -10.54
C ALA A 60 34.66 6.88 -11.88
N GLY A 61 35.02 8.15 -11.97
CA GLY A 61 35.77 8.73 -13.09
C GLY A 61 37.21 9.01 -12.65
N ALA A 62 38.00 7.95 -12.48
CA ALA A 62 39.43 8.08 -12.24
C ALA A 62 40.07 8.77 -13.46
N ILE A 63 40.44 10.05 -13.31
CA ILE A 63 41.26 10.77 -14.28
C ILE A 63 42.68 10.19 -14.16
N SER A 64 42.96 9.18 -14.97
CA SER A 64 44.31 8.70 -15.23
C SER A 64 45.04 9.75 -16.08
N VAL A 65 45.73 10.68 -15.42
CA VAL A 65 46.68 11.57 -16.08
C VAL A 65 47.87 10.71 -16.49
N THR A 66 47.86 10.27 -17.74
CA THR A 66 49.02 9.71 -18.42
C THR A 66 50.06 10.83 -18.55
N SER A 67 51.01 10.85 -17.62
CA SER A 67 52.14 11.77 -17.65
C SER A 67 53.02 11.43 -18.85
N SER A 68 52.85 12.18 -19.93
CA SER A 68 53.70 12.14 -21.12
C SER A 68 55.12 12.55 -20.74
N ASN A 69 56.10 11.73 -21.13
CA ASN A 69 57.53 11.97 -20.96
C ASN A 69 57.96 13.30 -21.62
N THR A 70 57.99 14.38 -20.85
CA THR A 70 58.80 15.57 -21.14
C THR A 70 60.06 15.55 -20.27
N PRO A 71 61.17 16.19 -20.69
CA PRO A 71 62.34 16.36 -19.83
C PRO A 71 61.88 16.91 -18.48
N LYS A 72 62.24 16.23 -17.39
CA LYS A 72 61.85 16.62 -16.04
C LYS A 72 62.56 17.93 -15.71
N SER A 73 61.86 19.03 -15.95
CA SER A 73 62.18 20.35 -15.42
C SER A 73 62.60 20.21 -13.95
N PRO A 74 63.67 20.89 -13.50
CA PRO A 74 64.10 20.76 -12.12
C PRO A 74 62.98 21.15 -11.16
N PRO A 75 62.86 20.49 -10.00
CA PRO A 75 61.72 20.64 -9.09
C PRO A 75 61.39 22.11 -8.76
N VAL A 76 62.42 22.97 -8.66
CA VAL A 76 62.30 24.38 -8.31
C VAL A 76 61.58 25.22 -9.37
N VAL A 77 61.76 24.90 -10.64
CA VAL A 77 61.15 25.64 -11.75
C VAL A 77 59.65 25.40 -11.77
N ASP A 78 59.26 24.16 -11.53
CA ASP A 78 57.85 23.77 -11.45
C ASP A 78 57.18 24.38 -10.21
N PHE A 79 57.90 24.49 -9.09
CA PHE A 79 57.44 25.24 -7.91
C PHE A 79 57.20 26.73 -8.23
N VAL A 80 58.15 27.42 -8.85
CA VAL A 80 58.00 28.85 -9.21
C VAL A 80 56.85 29.04 -10.20
N ARG A 81 56.73 28.14 -11.19
CA ARG A 81 55.62 28.15 -12.15
C ARG A 81 54.27 27.99 -11.45
N ASN A 82 54.14 26.99 -10.59
CA ASN A 82 52.91 26.74 -9.82
C ASN A 82 52.60 27.87 -8.83
N PHE A 83 53.63 28.44 -8.19
CA PHE A 83 53.47 29.58 -7.29
C PHE A 83 52.93 30.81 -8.02
N LEU A 84 53.57 31.21 -9.13
CA LEU A 84 53.15 32.37 -9.91
C LEU A 84 51.77 32.16 -10.54
N PHE A 85 51.46 30.93 -10.94
CA PHE A 85 50.13 30.55 -11.42
C PHE A 85 49.07 30.68 -10.31
N ASN A 86 49.30 30.09 -9.13
CA ASN A 86 48.38 30.15 -8.00
C ASN A 86 48.23 31.58 -7.43
N ALA A 87 49.27 32.40 -7.53
CA ALA A 87 49.25 33.82 -7.15
C ALA A 87 48.55 34.71 -8.20
N GLY A 88 48.13 34.17 -9.34
CA GLY A 88 47.47 34.93 -10.41
C GLY A 88 48.40 35.88 -11.18
N MET A 89 49.71 35.71 -11.07
CA MET A 89 50.72 36.57 -11.70
C MET A 89 51.07 36.10 -13.13
N SER A 90 50.09 36.13 -14.03
CA SER A 90 50.21 35.59 -15.40
C SER A 90 51.32 36.23 -16.24
N ASP A 91 51.50 37.56 -16.13
CA ASP A 91 52.50 38.28 -16.93
C ASP A 91 53.92 37.96 -16.46
N THR A 92 54.11 37.91 -15.14
CA THR A 92 55.37 37.50 -14.52
C THR A 92 55.70 36.05 -14.84
N LEU A 93 54.69 35.17 -14.83
CA LEU A 93 54.84 33.77 -15.24
C LEU A 93 55.30 33.65 -16.69
N HIS A 94 54.72 34.44 -17.60
CA HIS A 94 55.08 34.43 -19.03
C HIS A 94 56.51 34.93 -19.26
N CYS A 95 56.90 36.05 -18.62
CA CYS A 95 58.28 36.55 -18.67
C CYS A 95 59.26 35.51 -18.13
N PHE A 96 58.97 34.94 -16.96
CA PHE A 96 59.80 33.91 -16.34
C PHE A 96 59.98 32.69 -17.25
N GLN A 97 58.90 32.19 -17.87
CA GLN A 97 58.99 31.06 -18.79
C GLN A 97 59.86 31.38 -20.00
N THR A 98 59.70 32.57 -20.58
CA THR A 98 60.46 33.01 -21.76
C THR A 98 61.96 33.12 -21.43
N GLU A 99 62.30 33.81 -20.34
CA GLU A 99 63.68 33.96 -19.87
C GLU A 99 64.33 32.61 -19.52
N TRP A 100 63.55 31.72 -18.87
CA TRP A 100 64.01 30.38 -18.52
C TRP A 100 64.35 29.53 -19.75
N TYR A 101 63.48 29.53 -20.77
CA TYR A 101 63.75 28.82 -22.03
C TYR A 101 64.96 29.40 -22.77
N GLU A 102 65.12 30.72 -22.80
CA GLU A 102 66.30 31.35 -23.38
C GLU A 102 67.60 30.97 -22.66
N MET A 103 67.57 30.89 -21.34
CA MET A 103 68.73 30.50 -20.52
C MET A 103 69.15 29.05 -20.75
N ILE A 104 68.17 28.13 -20.92
CA ILE A 104 68.44 26.74 -21.31
C ILE A 104 69.07 26.66 -22.69
N GLN A 105 68.52 27.37 -23.69
CA GLN A 105 69.05 27.36 -25.06
C GLN A 105 70.49 27.89 -25.14
N LYS A 106 70.80 28.92 -24.35
CA LYS A 106 72.14 29.52 -24.26
C LYS A 106 73.12 28.69 -23.40
N ARG A 107 72.70 27.53 -22.85
CA ARG A 107 73.50 26.68 -21.94
C ARG A 107 74.04 27.44 -20.73
N LEU A 108 73.33 28.48 -20.29
CA LEU A 108 73.75 29.36 -19.20
C LEU A 108 73.40 28.79 -17.81
N VAL A 109 72.58 27.75 -17.78
CA VAL A 109 72.15 27.04 -16.57
C VAL A 109 72.47 25.56 -16.74
N ASP A 110 73.06 24.98 -15.70
CA ASP A 110 73.23 23.55 -15.55
C ASP A 110 71.92 22.99 -14.97
N GLU A 111 71.10 22.36 -15.81
CA GLU A 111 69.77 21.85 -15.45
C GLU A 111 69.85 20.85 -14.28
N ASP A 112 70.97 20.14 -14.16
CA ASP A 112 71.22 19.13 -13.13
C ASP A 112 71.65 19.72 -11.76
N ARG A 113 71.93 21.03 -11.68
CA ARG A 113 72.35 21.71 -10.43
C ARG A 113 71.26 22.58 -9.80
N VAL A 114 70.07 22.61 -10.36
CA VAL A 114 68.97 23.39 -9.81
C VAL A 114 68.40 22.65 -8.60
N ASP A 115 68.42 23.32 -7.45
CA ASP A 115 68.12 22.73 -6.14
C ASP A 115 66.73 22.08 -6.04
N LEU A 116 66.61 21.09 -5.16
CA LEU A 116 65.33 20.44 -4.84
C LEU A 116 64.42 21.40 -4.05
N VAL A 117 63.13 21.39 -4.38
CA VAL A 117 62.10 22.11 -3.62
C VAL A 117 61.95 21.48 -2.24
N PRO A 118 61.75 22.27 -1.18
CA PRO A 118 61.47 21.75 0.16
C PRO A 118 60.25 20.81 0.18
N ASP A 119 60.42 19.61 0.73
CA ASP A 119 59.37 18.57 0.89
C ASP A 119 58.09 19.13 1.55
N VAL A 120 58.24 20.10 2.47
CA VAL A 120 57.14 20.79 3.15
C VAL A 120 56.13 21.40 2.18
N TYR A 121 56.55 21.91 1.01
CA TYR A 121 55.62 22.46 0.02
C TYR A 121 54.68 21.40 -0.55
N PHE A 122 55.23 20.26 -0.98
CA PHE A 122 54.43 19.16 -1.51
C PHE A 122 53.53 18.55 -0.45
N GLN A 123 53.99 18.49 0.80
CA GLN A 123 53.16 18.07 1.93
C GLN A 123 52.00 19.03 2.16
N ASN A 124 52.22 20.35 2.14
CA ASN A 124 51.16 21.32 2.27
C ASN A 124 50.15 21.25 1.12
N GLN A 125 50.62 21.14 -0.13
CA GLN A 125 49.74 21.00 -1.29
C GLN A 125 48.89 19.73 -1.20
N ARG A 126 49.48 18.61 -0.76
CA ARG A 126 48.75 17.36 -0.53
C ARG A 126 47.70 17.54 0.58
N LEU A 127 48.07 18.14 1.70
CA LEU A 127 47.16 18.40 2.81
C LEU A 127 46.02 19.36 2.44
N GLU A 128 46.29 20.38 1.63
CA GLU A 128 45.27 21.28 1.08
C GLU A 128 44.27 20.53 0.18
N SER A 129 44.77 19.64 -0.68
CA SER A 129 43.91 18.79 -1.51
C SER A 129 43.07 17.82 -0.67
N GLU A 130 43.66 17.20 0.36
CA GLU A 130 42.94 16.31 1.28
C GLU A 130 41.87 17.07 2.07
N LEU A 131 42.20 18.28 2.53
CA LEU A 131 41.27 19.16 3.23
C LEU A 131 40.09 19.58 2.35
N GLU A 132 40.35 19.93 1.09
CA GLU A 132 39.29 20.30 0.16
C GLU A 132 38.42 19.08 -0.21
N SER A 133 39.01 17.91 -0.42
CA SER A 133 38.26 16.66 -0.61
C SER A 133 37.36 16.36 0.60
N ALA A 134 37.92 16.45 1.81
CA ALA A 134 37.16 16.22 3.04
C ALA A 134 36.00 17.23 3.20
N ARG A 135 36.22 18.50 2.84
CA ARG A 135 35.16 19.52 2.83
C ARG A 135 34.05 19.17 1.85
N LEU A 136 34.39 18.80 0.61
CA LEU A 136 33.43 18.38 -0.39
C LEU A 136 32.61 17.18 0.07
N GLU A 137 33.26 16.16 0.64
CA GLU A 137 32.58 14.98 1.19
C GLU A 137 31.65 15.33 2.35
N THR A 138 32.07 16.21 3.28
CA THR A 138 31.20 16.64 4.38
C THR A 138 29.98 17.42 3.89
N GLU A 139 30.16 18.25 2.87
CA GLU A 139 29.10 19.06 2.30
C GLU A 139 28.12 18.20 1.47
N GLU A 140 28.62 17.21 0.72
CA GLU A 140 27.80 16.21 0.05
C GLU A 140 27.00 15.37 1.06
N SER A 141 27.67 14.90 2.12
CA SER A 141 27.03 14.17 3.22
C SER A 141 25.96 15.02 3.90
N ARG A 142 26.20 16.32 4.08
CA ARG A 142 25.21 17.25 4.64
C ARG A 142 24.00 17.40 3.73
N ARG A 143 24.20 17.50 2.42
CA ARG A 143 23.10 17.60 1.43
C ARG A 143 22.27 16.33 1.40
N THR A 144 22.91 15.16 1.35
CA THR A 144 22.21 13.87 1.35
C THR A 144 21.44 13.66 2.66
N ALA A 145 22.02 14.00 3.81
CA ALA A 145 21.33 13.97 5.10
C ALA A 145 20.12 14.91 5.14
N SER A 146 20.25 16.13 4.60
CA SER A 146 19.13 17.08 4.52
C SER A 146 18.01 16.58 3.59
N ALA A 147 18.36 15.98 2.45
CA ALA A 147 17.39 15.40 1.53
C ALA A 147 16.65 14.21 2.16
N ALA A 148 17.38 13.32 2.84
CA ALA A 148 16.80 12.20 3.57
C ALA A 148 15.89 12.64 4.71
N ALA A 149 16.26 13.70 5.46
CA ALA A 149 15.43 14.29 6.49
C ALA A 149 14.11 14.83 5.92
N GLY A 150 14.17 15.56 4.79
CA GLY A 150 12.96 16.04 4.10
C GLY A 150 12.07 14.91 3.59
N ALA A 151 12.65 13.83 3.05
CA ALA A 151 11.90 12.65 2.62
C ALA A 151 11.23 11.93 3.80
N LEU A 152 11.93 11.81 4.94
CA LEU A 152 11.36 11.22 6.15
C LEU A 152 10.16 12.03 6.67
N GLU A 153 10.26 13.36 6.65
CA GLU A 153 9.17 14.24 7.06
C GLU A 153 7.93 14.09 6.15
N ARG A 154 8.13 13.97 4.82
CA ARG A 154 7.04 13.67 3.87
C ARG A 154 6.38 12.32 4.16
N LEU A 155 7.16 11.27 4.40
CA LEU A 155 6.65 9.95 4.75
C LEU A 155 5.88 9.95 6.07
N GLN A 156 6.35 10.68 7.08
CA GLN A 156 5.65 10.84 8.36
C GLN A 156 4.29 11.52 8.16
N ARG A 157 4.24 12.62 7.38
CA ARG A 157 2.98 13.28 7.04
C ARG A 157 2.00 12.33 6.33
N ALA A 158 2.46 11.59 5.32
CA ALA A 158 1.63 10.61 4.61
C ALA A 158 1.10 9.52 5.55
N ALA A 159 1.95 8.99 6.43
CA ALA A 159 1.53 8.00 7.43
C ALA A 159 0.50 8.56 8.43
N ASP A 160 0.62 9.83 8.81
CA ASP A 160 -0.35 10.49 9.69
C ASP A 160 -1.71 10.71 9.01
N VAL A 161 -1.72 11.06 7.73
CA VAL A 161 -2.95 11.16 6.92
C VAL A 161 -3.68 9.81 6.89
N GLU A 162 -2.96 8.73 6.59
CA GLU A 162 -3.55 7.38 6.58
C GLU A 162 -4.03 6.95 7.97
N ARG A 163 -3.30 7.30 9.03
CA ARG A 163 -3.74 7.07 10.41
C ARG A 163 -5.05 7.78 10.71
N LEU A 164 -5.23 9.01 10.25
CA LEU A 164 -6.48 9.76 10.39
C LEU A 164 -7.61 9.14 9.57
N ARG A 165 -7.34 8.73 8.33
CA ARG A 165 -8.30 8.05 7.45
C ARG A 165 -8.80 6.75 8.06
N LEU A 166 -7.89 5.91 8.56
CA LEU A 166 -8.24 4.66 9.23
C LEU A 166 -9.11 4.90 10.47
N LYS A 167 -8.81 5.93 11.28
CA LYS A 167 -9.66 6.30 12.43
C LYS A 167 -11.08 6.68 12.00
N ARG A 168 -11.21 7.49 10.93
CA ARG A 168 -12.51 7.87 10.37
C ARG A 168 -13.29 6.65 9.88
N LEU A 169 -12.65 5.79 9.09
CA LEU A 169 -13.27 4.56 8.58
C LEU A 169 -13.71 3.61 9.69
N ILE A 170 -12.93 3.48 10.76
CA ILE A 170 -13.32 2.68 11.94
C ILE A 170 -14.58 3.24 12.59
N GLN A 171 -14.67 4.57 12.73
CA GLN A 171 -15.85 5.23 13.29
C GLN A 171 -17.09 5.04 12.40
N GLU A 172 -16.95 5.26 11.10
CA GLU A 172 -18.02 5.05 10.12
C GLU A 172 -18.49 3.58 10.13
N ASN A 173 -17.55 2.64 10.13
CA ASN A 173 -17.87 1.21 10.19
C ASN A 173 -18.64 0.86 11.47
N LYS A 174 -18.29 1.47 12.61
CA LYS A 174 -19.01 1.27 13.88
C LYS A 174 -20.45 1.79 13.79
N ILE A 175 -20.66 2.96 13.18
CA ILE A 175 -22.00 3.53 12.98
C ILE A 175 -22.83 2.63 12.06
N LEU A 176 -22.29 2.25 10.89
CA LEU A 176 -22.96 1.38 9.92
C LEU A 176 -23.26 -0.01 10.49
N SER A 177 -22.35 -0.56 11.29
CA SER A 177 -22.55 -1.83 11.98
C SER A 177 -23.73 -1.76 12.95
N GLU A 178 -23.84 -0.67 13.70
CA GLU A 178 -24.94 -0.44 14.64
C GLU A 178 -26.28 -0.23 13.91
N GLU A 179 -26.29 0.47 12.78
CA GLU A 179 -27.47 0.61 11.92
C GLU A 179 -27.91 -0.73 11.32
N CYS A 180 -26.96 -1.51 10.80
CA CYS A 180 -27.23 -2.86 10.31
C CYS A 180 -27.82 -3.75 11.42
N ARG A 181 -27.31 -3.63 12.65
CA ARG A 181 -27.86 -4.35 13.82
C ARG A 181 -29.31 -3.94 14.07
N LYS A 182 -29.60 -2.64 14.11
CA LYS A 182 -30.97 -2.12 14.28
C LYS A 182 -31.92 -2.60 13.18
N LEU A 183 -31.47 -2.61 11.93
CA LEU A 183 -32.27 -3.11 10.80
C LEU A 183 -32.54 -4.61 10.92
N ARG A 184 -31.53 -5.42 11.29
CA ARG A 184 -31.73 -6.85 11.55
C ARG A 184 -32.79 -7.08 12.63
N MET A 185 -32.72 -6.37 13.75
CA MET A 185 -33.72 -6.47 14.82
C MET A 185 -35.14 -6.14 14.33
N LYS A 186 -35.30 -5.12 13.48
CA LYS A 186 -36.61 -4.79 12.86
C LYS A 186 -37.10 -5.92 11.96
N CYS A 187 -36.23 -6.49 11.14
CA CYS A 187 -36.56 -7.63 10.28
C CYS A 187 -36.95 -8.87 11.09
N GLU A 188 -36.19 -9.20 12.13
CA GLU A 188 -36.49 -10.31 13.05
C GLU A 188 -37.83 -10.12 13.75
N LYS A 189 -38.17 -8.88 14.15
CA LYS A 189 -39.47 -8.56 14.73
C LYS A 189 -40.63 -8.75 13.73
N LEU A 190 -40.43 -8.42 12.46
CA LEU A 190 -41.45 -8.55 11.41
C LEU A 190 -41.60 -9.99 10.88
N GLN A 191 -40.54 -10.79 10.94
CA GLN A 191 -40.50 -12.18 10.50
C GLN A 191 -41.66 -13.05 11.04
N PRO A 192 -41.98 -13.09 12.35
CA PRO A 192 -43.08 -13.90 12.86
C PRO A 192 -44.45 -13.41 12.37
N THR A 193 -44.64 -12.09 12.25
CA THR A 193 -45.91 -11.52 11.73
C THR A 193 -46.15 -11.93 10.28
N VAL A 194 -45.11 -11.89 9.45
CA VAL A 194 -45.19 -12.35 8.06
C VAL A 194 -45.47 -13.85 8.00
N GLN A 195 -44.76 -14.64 8.81
CA GLN A 195 -44.95 -16.09 8.87
C GLN A 195 -46.37 -16.47 9.32
N GLN A 196 -46.89 -15.79 10.34
CA GLN A 196 -48.24 -15.99 10.85
C GLN A 196 -49.28 -15.67 9.77
N ARG A 197 -49.19 -14.49 9.14
CA ARG A 197 -50.12 -14.09 8.07
C ARG A 197 -50.11 -15.06 6.90
N MET A 198 -48.93 -15.61 6.56
CA MET A 198 -48.82 -16.62 5.52
C MET A 198 -49.49 -17.93 5.93
N ASN A 199 -49.28 -18.39 7.17
CA ASN A 199 -49.93 -19.59 7.72
C ASN A 199 -51.47 -19.45 7.76
N GLU A 200 -51.98 -18.29 8.16
CA GLU A 200 -53.42 -17.99 8.19
C GLU A 200 -54.04 -18.05 6.79
N LYS A 201 -53.39 -17.42 5.79
CA LYS A 201 -53.82 -17.51 4.38
C LYS A 201 -53.81 -18.94 3.86
N HIS A 202 -52.77 -19.72 4.19
CA HIS A 202 -52.70 -21.13 3.81
C HIS A 202 -53.83 -21.95 4.45
N LEU A 203 -54.13 -21.71 5.73
CA LEU A 203 -55.24 -22.39 6.41
C LEU A 203 -56.59 -22.01 5.81
N ALA A 204 -56.82 -20.72 5.52
CA ALA A 204 -58.04 -20.24 4.88
C ALA A 204 -58.23 -20.88 3.50
N ALA A 205 -57.20 -20.86 2.64
CA ALA A 205 -57.24 -21.52 1.34
C ALA A 205 -57.52 -23.03 1.45
N ARG A 206 -57.00 -23.70 2.49
CA ARG A 206 -57.27 -25.13 2.72
C ARG A 206 -58.71 -25.39 3.15
N LYS A 207 -59.31 -24.50 3.95
CA LYS A 207 -60.72 -24.59 4.33
C LYS A 207 -61.63 -24.38 3.13
N GLU A 208 -61.36 -23.36 2.31
CA GLU A 208 -62.09 -23.11 1.07
C GLU A 208 -61.99 -24.30 0.11
N LEU A 209 -60.78 -24.87 -0.06
CA LEU A 209 -60.61 -26.07 -0.87
C LEU A 209 -61.47 -27.23 -0.36
N LEU A 210 -61.55 -27.41 0.97
CA LEU A 210 -62.39 -28.44 1.59
C LEU A 210 -63.88 -28.21 1.34
N TRP A 211 -64.36 -26.96 1.45
CA TRP A 211 -65.74 -26.59 1.13
C TRP A 211 -66.08 -26.88 -0.33
N VAL A 212 -65.19 -26.50 -1.26
CA VAL A 212 -65.36 -26.74 -2.70
C VAL A 212 -65.38 -28.25 -3.01
N THR A 213 -64.54 -29.07 -2.36
CA THR A 213 -64.57 -30.52 -2.56
C THR A 213 -65.87 -31.13 -2.03
N ALA A 214 -66.33 -30.73 -0.86
CA ALA A 214 -67.59 -31.23 -0.30
C ALA A 214 -68.80 -30.84 -1.15
N GLU A 215 -68.81 -29.63 -1.72
CA GLU A 215 -69.89 -29.20 -2.61
C GLU A 215 -69.87 -29.94 -3.95
N LYS A 216 -68.67 -30.23 -4.49
CA LYS A 216 -68.51 -31.14 -5.64
C LYS A 216 -69.02 -32.54 -5.33
N ASP A 217 -68.68 -33.09 -4.18
CA ASP A 217 -69.13 -34.43 -3.76
C ASP A 217 -70.66 -34.48 -3.61
N LYS A 218 -71.30 -33.47 -3.00
CA LYS A 218 -72.78 -33.35 -2.98
C LYS A 218 -73.37 -33.28 -4.39
N SER A 219 -72.75 -32.49 -5.27
CA SER A 219 -73.19 -32.31 -6.65
C SER A 219 -72.95 -33.55 -7.53
N ILE A 220 -72.03 -34.45 -7.16
CA ILE A 220 -71.82 -35.75 -7.80
C ILE A 220 -72.78 -36.80 -7.24
N LEU A 221 -72.99 -36.80 -5.92
CA LEU A 221 -73.88 -37.74 -5.25
C LEU A 221 -75.36 -37.50 -5.59
N GLN A 222 -75.80 -36.26 -5.81
CA GLN A 222 -77.18 -35.98 -6.26
C GLN A 222 -77.56 -36.67 -7.58
N PRO A 223 -76.83 -36.47 -8.70
CA PRO A 223 -77.12 -37.15 -9.95
C PRO A 223 -76.82 -38.65 -9.85
N GLN A 224 -75.87 -39.12 -9.04
CA GLN A 224 -75.65 -40.55 -8.85
C GLN A 224 -76.81 -41.24 -8.10
N VAL A 225 -77.39 -40.59 -7.07
CA VAL A 225 -78.60 -41.09 -6.37
C VAL A 225 -79.84 -40.99 -7.27
N ALA A 226 -79.96 -39.93 -8.08
CA ALA A 226 -81.02 -39.81 -9.08
C ALA A 226 -80.88 -40.85 -10.21
N GLN A 227 -79.64 -41.16 -10.62
CA GLN A 227 -79.32 -42.18 -11.62
C GLN A 227 -79.48 -43.60 -11.07
N GLN A 228 -79.16 -43.86 -9.80
CA GLN A 228 -79.49 -45.13 -9.12
C GLN A 228 -80.99 -45.31 -8.92
N ARG A 229 -81.74 -44.23 -8.64
CA ARG A 229 -83.20 -44.28 -8.53
C ARG A 229 -83.89 -44.51 -9.88
N SER A 230 -83.35 -43.98 -10.97
CA SER A 230 -83.82 -44.27 -12.33
C SER A 230 -83.38 -45.66 -12.82
N SER A 231 -82.18 -46.13 -12.49
CA SER A 231 -81.74 -47.52 -12.79
C SER A 231 -82.41 -48.58 -11.91
N SER A 232 -83.13 -48.19 -10.85
CA SER A 232 -83.99 -49.09 -10.06
C SER A 232 -85.39 -49.25 -10.68
N ALA A 233 -85.73 -48.46 -11.71
CA ALA A 233 -86.98 -48.57 -12.47
C ALA A 233 -86.82 -49.33 -13.80
N GLU A 234 -85.60 -49.68 -14.21
CA GLU A 234 -85.34 -50.57 -15.35
C GLU A 234 -84.51 -51.77 -14.90
N SER A 235 -85.16 -52.93 -14.83
CA SER A 235 -84.58 -54.17 -14.31
C SER A 235 -83.48 -54.76 -15.21
N ASN A 236 -82.52 -55.41 -14.56
CA ASN A 236 -81.77 -56.60 -14.99
C ASN A 236 -80.79 -56.46 -16.18
N LYS A 237 -79.48 -56.55 -15.89
CA LYS A 237 -78.67 -57.76 -16.17
C LYS A 237 -77.19 -57.63 -15.75
N THR A 238 -76.72 -58.71 -15.11
CA THR A 238 -75.39 -59.34 -15.15
C THR A 238 -74.12 -58.60 -14.66
N ASN A 239 -73.49 -59.22 -13.65
CA ASN A 239 -72.09 -59.08 -13.24
C ASN A 239 -71.15 -59.71 -14.30
N PRO A 240 -69.88 -59.25 -14.48
CA PRO A 240 -68.79 -59.77 -13.63
C PRO A 240 -67.70 -58.74 -13.23
N ARG A 241 -67.04 -59.07 -12.10
CA ARG A 241 -65.67 -58.71 -11.66
C ARG A 241 -64.73 -58.14 -12.75
N SER A 242 -64.10 -57.01 -12.45
CA SER A 242 -62.63 -56.83 -12.57
C SER A 242 -62.20 -55.56 -11.82
N GLY A 243 -61.10 -55.65 -11.07
CA GLY A 243 -60.53 -54.51 -10.37
C GLY A 243 -59.57 -53.73 -11.26
N VAL A 244 -59.50 -52.41 -11.08
CA VAL A 244 -58.35 -51.58 -11.47
C VAL A 244 -58.25 -50.33 -10.57
N ASN A 245 -57.20 -50.32 -9.76
CA ASN A 245 -56.38 -49.20 -9.26
C ASN A 245 -57.03 -47.95 -8.63
N PHE A 246 -57.07 -47.95 -7.29
CA PHE A 246 -56.85 -46.76 -6.47
C PHE A 246 -55.44 -46.23 -6.73
N ARG A 247 -55.30 -45.21 -7.59
CA ARG A 247 -54.02 -44.51 -7.79
C ARG A 247 -53.85 -43.51 -6.65
N GLU A 248 -53.40 -44.01 -5.51
CA GLU A 248 -52.76 -43.21 -4.48
C GLU A 248 -51.56 -42.51 -5.13
N LYS A 249 -51.75 -41.25 -5.54
CA LYS A 249 -50.63 -40.41 -5.98
C LYS A 249 -49.81 -40.14 -4.74
N HIS A 250 -48.78 -40.95 -4.55
CA HIS A 250 -47.64 -40.64 -3.70
C HIS A 250 -47.19 -39.20 -3.97
N VAL A 251 -47.51 -38.28 -3.05
CA VAL A 251 -46.73 -37.06 -2.88
C VAL A 251 -45.48 -37.47 -2.09
N GLY A 252 -44.52 -38.05 -2.80
CA GLY A 252 -43.16 -38.23 -2.31
C GLY A 252 -42.52 -36.88 -1.97
N PRO A 253 -41.47 -36.85 -1.13
CA PRO A 253 -41.15 -35.69 -0.30
C PRO A 253 -40.52 -34.55 -1.10
N ILE A 254 -41.33 -33.58 -1.49
CA ILE A 254 -40.89 -32.25 -1.99
C ILE A 254 -39.95 -31.56 -0.96
N ARG A 255 -39.98 -31.96 0.31
CA ARG A 255 -39.04 -31.50 1.36
C ARG A 255 -37.56 -31.86 1.13
N LYS A 256 -37.23 -32.93 0.37
CA LYS A 256 -35.81 -33.30 0.15
C LYS A 256 -35.17 -32.55 -1.02
N GLN A 257 -35.94 -32.21 -2.07
CA GLN A 257 -35.42 -31.44 -3.19
C GLN A 257 -35.22 -29.95 -2.88
N CYS A 258 -36.05 -29.35 -2.03
CA CYS A 258 -35.87 -27.95 -1.60
C CYS A 258 -34.64 -27.75 -0.70
N LYS A 259 -34.32 -28.73 0.17
CA LYS A 259 -33.13 -28.67 1.03
C LYS A 259 -31.82 -28.77 0.24
N VAL A 260 -31.75 -29.64 -0.79
CA VAL A 260 -30.56 -29.77 -1.65
C VAL A 260 -30.38 -28.55 -2.54
N LYS A 261 -31.47 -27.99 -3.09
CA LYS A 261 -31.41 -26.74 -3.88
C LYS A 261 -30.99 -25.52 -3.05
N MET A 262 -31.43 -25.40 -1.80
CA MET A 262 -30.98 -24.31 -0.90
C MET A 262 -29.51 -24.47 -0.47
N LYS A 263 -29.06 -25.69 -0.18
CA LYS A 263 -27.67 -25.95 0.22
C LYS A 263 -26.68 -25.64 -0.91
N ASN A 264 -27.03 -26.00 -2.15
CA ASN A 264 -26.19 -25.71 -3.32
C ASN A 264 -26.20 -24.23 -3.73
N ARG A 265 -27.28 -23.49 -3.42
CA ARG A 265 -27.34 -22.03 -3.67
C ARG A 265 -26.52 -21.24 -2.66
N TRP A 266 -26.45 -21.70 -1.40
CA TRP A 266 -25.60 -21.11 -0.36
C TRP A 266 -24.10 -21.33 -0.61
N ILE A 267 -23.70 -22.51 -1.07
CA ILE A 267 -22.30 -22.81 -1.40
C ILE A 267 -21.80 -21.95 -2.57
N ARG A 268 -22.69 -21.55 -3.50
CA ARG A 268 -22.35 -20.71 -4.65
C ARG A 268 -22.29 -19.21 -4.33
N LEU A 269 -22.73 -18.79 -3.14
CA LEU A 269 -22.68 -17.38 -2.69
C LEU A 269 -21.51 -17.08 -1.74
N MET A 270 -20.80 -18.12 -1.30
CA MET A 270 -19.68 -18.06 -0.33
C MET A 270 -18.32 -18.42 -0.97
N ARG A 271 -18.28 -18.66 -2.28
CA ARG A 271 -17.09 -18.69 -3.13
C ARG A 271 -17.12 -17.46 -4.02
#